data_AF-A0A832UX71-F1
#
_entry.id   AF-A0A832UX71-F1
#
_cell.length_a   1.000
_cell.length_b   1.000
_cell.length_c   1.000
_cell.angle_alpha   90.00
_cell.angle_beta   90.00
_cell.angle_gamma   90.00
#
_symmetry.space_group_name_H-M   'P 1'
#
loop_
_entity.id
_entity.type
_entity.pdbx_description
1 polymer ?
#
loop_
_entity_poly.entity_id
_entity_poly.type
_entity_poly.pdbx_seq_one_letter_code
_entity_poly.pdbx_strand_id
1 'polypeptide(L)' 'MKQVAEKIKNSANAYFLGRGISYPMSLEGALKLKEISYIHAEGMPAGELKHGTLSLIESGVPVIFSLT' A
#
# COMPACT_ATOMS: atom_id res chain seq x y z
N MET A 1 15.50 4.06 3.25
CA MET A 1 14.20 4.00 3.97
C MET A 1 13.74 5.32 4.56
N LYS A 2 14.59 6.11 5.25
CA LYS A 2 14.17 7.40 5.85
C LYS A 2 13.47 8.35 4.85
N GLN A 3 14.02 8.52 3.65
CA GLN A 3 13.42 9.37 2.61
C GLN A 3 12.03 8.89 2.14
N VAL A 4 11.77 7.58 2.17
CA VAL A 4 10.46 7.01 1.79
C VAL A 4 9.47 7.26 2.91
N ALA A 5 9.87 7.04 4.17
CA ALA A 5 9.05 7.34 5.33
C ALA A 5 8.63 8.82 5.38
N GLU A 6 9.55 9.76 5.08
CA GLU A 6 9.24 11.20 5.00
C GLU A 6 8.15 11.53 3.97
N LYS A 7 8.02 10.74 2.89
CA LYS A 7 6.98 10.92 1.88
C LYS A 7 5.62 10.35 2.29
N ILE A 8 5.62 9.34 3.16
CA ILE A 8 4.41 8.58 3.54
C ILE A 8 3.82 9.09 4.87
N LYS A 9 4.64 9.64 5.77
CA LYS A 9 4.23 9.94 7.16
C LYS A 9 3.02 10.87 7.33
N ASN A 10 2.71 11.67 6.31
CA ASN A 10 1.59 12.62 6.33
C ASN A 10 0.37 12.12 5.53
N SER A 11 0.43 10.92 4.97
CA SER A 11 -0.67 10.34 4.19
C SER A 11 -1.69 9.71 5.13
N ALA A 12 -2.98 9.94 4.88
CA ALA A 12 -4.06 9.29 5.61
C ALA A 12 -4.26 7.83 5.20
N ASN A 13 -4.04 7.55 3.90
CA ASN A 13 -4.25 6.24 3.28
C ASN A 13 -2.97 5.79 2.56
N ALA A 14 -2.70 4.49 2.52
CA ALA A 14 -1.65 3.89 1.71
C ALA A 14 -2.08 2.51 1.17
N TYR A 15 -1.67 2.18 -0.05
CA TYR A 15 -2.02 0.90 -0.68
C TYR A 15 -0.78 0.06 -0.96
N PHE A 16 -0.85 -1.23 -0.63
CA PHE A 16 0.18 -2.21 -0.91
C PHE A 16 -0.34 -3.19 -1.96
N LEU A 17 0.35 -3.25 -3.10
CA LEU A 17 -0.04 -4.06 -4.24
C LEU A 17 0.98 -5.19 -4.45
N GLY A 18 0.48 -6.41 -4.64
CA GLY A 18 1.31 -7.56 -4.94
C GLY A 18 0.57 -8.58 -5.80
N ARG A 19 1.31 -9.45 -6.49
CA ARG A 19 0.74 -10.54 -7.28
C ARG A 19 1.42 -11.86 -6.96
N GLY A 20 0.67 -12.96 -7.04
CA GLY A 20 1.22 -14.29 -6.79
C GLY A 20 1.87 -14.37 -5.42
N ILE A 21 3.14 -14.78 -5.38
CA ILE A 21 3.91 -14.94 -4.14
C ILE A 21 4.19 -13.61 -3.40
N SER A 22 4.09 -12.47 -4.08
CA SER A 22 4.29 -11.15 -3.48
C SER A 22 3.03 -10.63 -2.76
N TYR A 23 1.85 -11.23 -3.00
CA TYR A 23 0.60 -10.78 -2.37
C TYR A 23 0.62 -10.90 -0.83
N PRO A 24 1.07 -12.02 -0.23
CA PRO A 24 1.26 -12.10 1.23
C PRO A 24 2.20 -11.02 1.78
N MET A 25 3.25 -10.66 1.02
CA MET A 25 4.18 -9.59 1.42
C MET A 25 3.48 -8.23 1.45
N SER A 26 2.60 -7.95 0.49
CA SER A 26 1.80 -6.72 0.45
C SER A 26 0.78 -6.66 1.60
N LEU A 27 0.14 -7.78 1.95
CA LEU A 27 -0.76 -7.86 3.10
C LEU A 27 -0.03 -7.56 4.41
N GLU A 28 1.13 -8.18 4.61
CA GLU A 28 1.94 -7.97 5.82
C GLU A 28 2.46 -6.53 5.91
N GLY A 29 2.93 -5.95 4.79
CA GLY A 29 3.36 -4.56 4.73
C GLY A 29 2.25 -3.57 5.15
N ALA A 30 1.02 -3.80 4.65
CA ALA A 30 -0.14 -3.00 5.04
C ALA A 30 -0.51 -3.20 6.52
N LEU A 31 -0.43 -4.44 7.03
CA LEU A 31 -0.70 -4.74 8.43
C LEU A 31 0.27 -4.00 9.36
N LYS A 32 1.57 -4.07 9.06
CA LYS A 32 2.59 -3.40 9.88
C LYS A 32 2.48 -1.90 9.83
N LEU A 33 2.20 -1.31 8.66
CA LEU A 33 2.02 0.13 8.57
C LEU A 33 0.82 0.59 9.42
N LYS A 34 -0.31 -0.14 9.37
CA LYS A 34 -1.48 0.13 10.23
C LYS A 34 -1.14 0.07 11.71
N GLU A 35 -0.43 -0.97 12.13
CA GLU A 35 -0.14 -1.24 13.54
C GLU A 35 0.78 -0.20 14.17
N ILE A 36 1.83 0.24 13.46
CA ILE A 36 2.87 1.08 14.04
C ILE A 36 2.69 2.57 13.78
N SER A 37 2.04 2.95 12.68
CA SER A 37 1.96 4.35 12.24
C SER A 37 0.56 4.94 12.30
N TYR A 38 -0.46 4.11 12.53
CA TYR A 38 -1.88 4.48 12.50
C TYR A 38 -2.36 5.05 11.16
N ILE A 39 -1.55 4.98 10.10
CA ILE A 39 -1.95 5.26 8.73
C ILE A 39 -2.87 4.13 8.28
N HIS A 40 -4.02 4.48 7.70
CA HIS A 40 -4.89 3.48 7.09
C HIS A 40 -4.15 2.85 5.91
N ALA A 41 -3.90 1.55 5.96
CA ALA A 41 -3.22 0.86 4.88
C ALA A 41 -4.00 -0.38 4.44
N GLU A 42 -3.98 -0.70 3.15
CA GLU A 42 -4.65 -1.90 2.64
C GLU A 42 -3.76 -2.63 1.65
N GLY A 43 -3.64 -3.95 1.84
CA GLY A 43 -2.94 -4.84 0.95
C GLY A 43 -3.95 -5.50 0.01
N MET A 44 -3.69 -5.48 -1.30
CA MET A 44 -4.60 -6.04 -2.29
C MET A 44 -3.87 -6.70 -3.46
N PRO A 45 -4.54 -7.62 -4.19
CA PRO A 45 -3.96 -8.20 -5.38
C PRO A 45 -3.84 -7.14 -6.47
N ALA A 46 -2.68 -7.03 -7.10
CA ALA A 46 -2.43 -6.04 -8.16
C ALA A 46 -3.43 -6.11 -9.33
N GLY A 47 -3.98 -7.30 -9.61
CA GLY A 47 -4.98 -7.51 -10.66
C GLY A 47 -6.33 -6.87 -10.39
N GLU A 48 -6.69 -6.67 -9.12
CA GLU A 48 -7.97 -6.08 -8.69
C GLU A 48 -8.01 -4.56 -8.86
N LEU A 49 -6.85 -3.93 -9.11
CA LEU A 49 -6.74 -2.47 -9.22
C LEU A 49 -7.75 -1.87 -10.21
N LYS A 50 -7.93 -2.53 -11.36
CA LYS A 50 -8.81 -2.07 -12.44
C LYS A 50 -10.31 -2.33 -12.18
N HIS A 51 -10.66 -3.09 -11.14
CA HIS A 51 -12.03 -3.52 -10.85
C HIS A 51 -12.77 -2.59 -9.88
N GLY A 52 -12.25 -1.39 -9.66
CA GLY A 52 -12.88 -0.33 -8.85
C GLY A 52 -11.88 0.41 -7.99
N THR A 53 -10.86 -0.28 -7.48
CA THR A 53 -9.90 0.28 -6.52
C THR A 53 -9.05 1.43 -7.07
N LEU A 54 -8.90 1.51 -8.39
CA LEU A 54 -8.24 2.63 -9.05
C LEU A 54 -8.88 3.98 -8.69
N SER A 55 -10.19 4.03 -8.41
CA SER A 55 -10.86 5.27 -8.00
C SER A 55 -10.45 5.77 -6.61
N LEU A 56 -9.82 4.91 -5.79
CA LEU A 56 -9.30 5.27 -4.47
C LEU A 56 -7.89 5.85 -4.53
N ILE A 57 -7.21 5.74 -5.68
CA ILE A 57 -5.86 6.28 -5.87
C ILE A 57 -5.98 7.71 -6.41
N GLU A 58 -5.81 8.66 -5.52
CA GLU A 58 -5.71 10.08 -5.84
C GLU A 58 -4.28 10.60 -5.66
N SER A 59 -4.05 11.84 -6.09
CA SER A 59 -2.75 12.49 -5.97
C SER A 59 -2.34 12.58 -4.49
N GLY A 60 -1.16 12.05 -4.16
CA GLY A 60 -0.62 12.07 -2.79
C GLY A 60 -0.90 10.81 -1.97
N VAL A 61 -1.73 9.87 -2.46
CA VAL A 61 -1.89 8.55 -1.84
C VAL A 61 -0.70 7.65 -2.21
N PRO A 62 0.11 7.18 -1.25
CA PRO A 62 1.23 6.31 -1.54
C PRO A 62 0.76 4.92 -1.96
N VAL A 63 1.35 4.42 -3.04
CA VAL A 63 1.15 3.06 -3.53
C VAL A 63 2.50 2.34 -3.54
N ILE A 64 2.59 1.25 -2.79
CA ILE A 64 3.79 0.42 -2.69
C ILE A 64 3.53 -0.86 -3.47
N PHE A 65 4.36 -1.12 -4.49
CA PHE A 65 4.24 -2.33 -5.30
C PHE A 65 5.36 -3.31 -4.97
N SER A 66 4.99 -4.52 -4.53
CA SER A 66 5.92 -5.62 -4.30
C SER A 66 6.02 -6.46 -5.56
N LEU A 67 7.17 -6.36 -6.25
CA LEU A 67 7.51 -7.17 -7.40
C LEU A 67 8.49 -8.28 -6.98
N THR A 68 8.23 -9.51 -7.41
CA THR A 68 9.15 -10.65 -7.29
C THR A 68 9.29 -11.29 -8.66
#